data_AF-A0A9E3VXZ1-F1
#
_entry.id   AF-A0A9E3VXZ1-F1
#
_cell.length_a   1.000
_cell.length_b   1.000
_cell.length_c   1.000
_cell.angle_alpha   90.00
_cell.angle_beta   90.00
_cell.angle_gamma   90.00
#
_symmetry.space_group_name_H-M   'P 1'
#
loop_
_entity.id
_entity.type
_entity.pdbx_description
1 polymer ?
#
loop_
_entity_poly.entity_id
_entity_poly.type
_entity_poly.pdbx_seq_one_letter_code
_entity_poly.pdbx_strand_id
1 'polypeptide(L)'
;MAKRAGKKTKSLERKKKTKAESAIDEMAETGPKVNVRFLYTMCNDVKVMQAFYSDVLGMSELSFRNDETFGWLVYDTEGFQLMFFRWDTEMPVEQRWAWQPGDFREDGAPLMSFSLEYPEDELKAVVKRVRESGATTATETPTWRQMSYWGWSIKDPMGNTIELFSSVKEQPQQGETPEWKD
;
A
#
# COMPACT_ATOMS: atom_id res chain seq x y z
N MET A 1 -46.16 42.40 -11.79
CA MET A 1 -45.23 42.59 -12.91
C MET A 1 -43.86 42.06 -12.52
N ALA A 2 -43.29 41.21 -13.37
CA ALA A 2 -42.05 40.47 -13.14
C ALA A 2 -40.80 41.31 -13.40
N LYS A 3 -39.70 41.01 -12.68
CA LYS A 3 -38.33 41.17 -13.20
C LYS A 3 -37.48 39.96 -12.79
N ARG A 4 -37.25 39.08 -13.78
CA ARG A 4 -36.16 38.11 -13.84
C ARG A 4 -34.84 38.86 -13.98
N ALA A 5 -33.81 38.46 -13.24
CA ALA A 5 -32.41 38.73 -13.59
C ALA A 5 -31.73 37.37 -13.83
N GLY A 6 -31.23 37.19 -15.06
CA GLY A 6 -30.74 35.93 -15.58
C GLY A 6 -29.38 35.52 -15.01
N LYS A 7 -29.26 34.24 -14.68
CA LYS A 7 -28.01 33.56 -14.36
C LYS A 7 -27.32 33.23 -15.69
N LYS A 8 -26.24 33.93 -16.04
CA LYS A 8 -25.39 33.58 -17.19
C LYS A 8 -24.54 32.36 -16.83
N THR A 9 -24.89 31.20 -17.37
CA THR A 9 -24.05 30.01 -17.36
C THR A 9 -22.90 30.24 -18.36
N LYS A 10 -21.65 30.32 -17.89
CA LYS A 10 -20.48 30.25 -18.77
C LYS A 10 -20.37 28.81 -19.27
N SER A 11 -20.69 28.62 -20.55
CA SER A 11 -20.36 27.41 -21.30
C SER A 11 -18.84 27.26 -21.32
N LEU A 12 -18.30 26.20 -20.70
CA LEU A 12 -16.92 25.78 -20.94
C LEU A 12 -16.81 25.32 -22.39
N GLU A 13 -16.21 26.15 -23.24
CA GLU A 13 -15.77 25.70 -24.56
C GLU A 13 -14.76 24.57 -24.40
N ARG A 14 -15.13 23.36 -24.85
CA ARG A 14 -14.20 22.24 -24.99
C ARG A 14 -13.17 22.61 -26.06
N LYS A 15 -11.93 22.86 -25.65
CA LYS A 15 -10.80 23.00 -26.58
C LYS A 15 -10.73 21.76 -27.48
N LYS A 16 -10.58 21.97 -28.80
CA LYS A 16 -10.33 20.87 -29.75
C LYS A 16 -9.03 20.17 -29.37
N LYS A 17 -9.11 18.86 -29.09
CA LYS A 17 -7.94 18.00 -28.86
C LYS A 17 -7.04 18.01 -30.10
N THR A 18 -5.74 17.96 -29.86
CA THR A 18 -4.73 17.80 -30.89
C THR A 18 -4.81 16.40 -31.51
N LYS A 19 -4.23 16.23 -32.70
CA LYS A 19 -4.15 14.93 -33.39
C LYS A 19 -3.41 13.87 -32.55
N ALA A 20 -2.41 14.28 -31.76
CA ALA A 20 -1.69 13.40 -30.85
C ALA A 20 -2.55 12.94 -29.67
N GLU A 21 -3.31 13.85 -29.05
CA GLU A 21 -4.25 13.50 -27.97
C GLU A 21 -5.35 12.56 -28.46
N SER A 22 -5.83 12.76 -29.70
CA SER A 22 -6.87 11.89 -30.29
C SER A 22 -6.33 10.49 -30.63
N ALA A 23 -5.06 10.39 -31.06
CA ALA A 23 -4.41 9.10 -31.32
C ALA A 23 -4.12 8.33 -30.01
N ILE A 24 -3.77 9.02 -28.92
CA ILE A 24 -3.59 8.41 -27.61
C ILE A 24 -4.92 7.84 -27.08
N ASP A 25 -6.03 8.55 -27.26
CA ASP A 25 -7.36 8.07 -26.89
C ASP A 25 -7.73 6.79 -27.69
N GLU A 26 -7.50 6.76 -29.00
CA GLU A 26 -7.78 5.59 -29.86
C GLU A 26 -6.90 4.37 -29.50
N MET A 27 -5.64 4.61 -29.12
CA MET A 27 -4.73 3.56 -28.61
C MET A 27 -5.15 3.06 -27.23
N ALA A 28 -5.72 3.91 -26.37
CA ALA A 28 -6.21 3.50 -25.06
C ALA A 28 -7.46 2.60 -25.16
N GLU A 29 -8.32 2.84 -26.16
CA GLU A 29 -9.52 2.02 -26.41
C GLU A 29 -9.22 0.64 -27.02
N THR A 30 -8.07 0.51 -27.71
CA THR A 30 -7.66 -0.73 -28.40
C THR A 30 -6.47 -1.45 -27.76
N GLY A 31 -5.93 -0.88 -26.67
CA GLY A 31 -4.74 -1.39 -25.99
C GLY A 31 -4.94 -2.76 -25.36
N PRO A 32 -3.84 -3.52 -25.16
CA PRO A 32 -3.92 -4.81 -24.48
C PRO A 32 -4.39 -4.66 -23.04
N LYS A 33 -5.19 -5.61 -22.57
CA LYS A 33 -5.51 -5.73 -21.14
C LYS A 33 -4.30 -6.30 -20.41
N VAL A 34 -3.54 -5.44 -19.73
CA VAL A 34 -2.38 -5.83 -18.94
C VAL A 34 -2.82 -6.21 -17.52
N ASN A 35 -2.28 -7.33 -17.00
CA ASN A 35 -2.47 -7.75 -15.62
C ASN A 35 -1.10 -7.87 -14.94
N VAL A 36 -0.85 -7.08 -13.90
CA VAL A 36 0.38 -7.17 -13.10
C VAL A 36 0.23 -8.32 -12.11
N ARG A 37 1.06 -9.35 -12.25
CA ARG A 37 0.89 -10.62 -11.52
C ARG A 37 1.88 -10.82 -10.38
N PHE A 38 3.03 -10.17 -10.43
CA PHE A 38 4.14 -10.45 -9.53
C PHE A 38 4.83 -9.15 -9.13
N LEU A 39 5.15 -9.03 -7.84
CA LEU A 39 6.16 -8.11 -7.34
C LEU A 39 7.33 -8.91 -6.79
N TYR A 40 8.50 -8.66 -7.36
CA TYR A 40 9.74 -9.29 -6.99
C TYR A 40 10.54 -8.37 -6.08
N THR A 41 10.98 -8.90 -4.96
CA THR A 41 11.89 -8.21 -4.05
C THR A 41 12.99 -9.15 -3.57
N MET A 42 14.13 -8.57 -3.25
CA MET A 42 15.31 -9.29 -2.78
C MET A 42 15.48 -9.08 -1.28
N CYS A 43 15.96 -10.10 -0.57
CA CYS A 43 16.17 -10.04 0.86
C CYS A 43 17.44 -10.80 1.28
N ASN A 44 17.94 -10.51 2.48
CA ASN A 44 19.09 -11.20 3.05
C ASN A 44 18.74 -12.61 3.56
N ASP A 45 17.52 -12.81 4.10
CA ASP A 45 17.12 -14.10 4.67
C ASP A 45 15.61 -14.35 4.52
N VAL A 46 15.24 -15.31 3.66
CA VAL A 46 13.84 -15.69 3.43
C VAL A 46 13.14 -16.30 4.65
N LYS A 47 13.86 -16.87 5.64
CA LYS A 47 13.25 -17.34 6.89
C LYS A 47 12.85 -16.18 7.79
N VAL A 48 13.68 -15.15 7.87
CA VAL A 48 13.34 -13.94 8.62
C VAL A 48 12.15 -13.23 7.98
N MET A 49 12.13 -13.15 6.65
CA MET A 49 10.96 -12.66 5.90
C MET A 49 9.73 -13.55 6.15
N GLN A 50 9.87 -14.87 6.14
CA GLN A 50 8.77 -15.80 6.41
C GLN A 50 8.16 -15.56 7.79
N ALA A 51 8.98 -15.52 8.85
CA ALA A 51 8.50 -15.27 10.20
C ALA A 51 7.76 -13.93 10.31
N PHE A 52 8.26 -12.88 9.65
CA PHE A 52 7.59 -11.59 9.64
C PHE A 52 6.25 -11.63 8.88
N TYR A 53 6.26 -12.03 7.60
CA TYR A 53 5.06 -11.95 6.77
C TYR A 53 4.02 -13.04 7.10
N SER A 54 4.43 -14.24 7.51
CA SER A 54 3.52 -15.33 7.92
C SER A 54 3.08 -15.18 9.36
N ASP A 55 4.01 -15.09 10.33
CA ASP A 55 3.64 -15.19 11.74
C ASP A 55 3.17 -13.85 12.31
N VAL A 56 3.82 -12.74 11.93
CA VAL A 56 3.45 -11.40 12.42
C VAL A 56 2.26 -10.86 11.63
N LEU A 57 2.38 -10.83 10.30
CA LEU A 57 1.35 -10.23 9.44
C LEU A 57 0.20 -11.19 9.12
N GLY A 58 0.37 -12.50 9.28
CA GLY A 58 -0.70 -13.48 9.04
C GLY A 58 -0.98 -13.74 7.56
N MET A 59 -0.02 -13.45 6.67
CA MET A 59 -0.21 -13.70 5.23
C MET A 59 -0.18 -15.20 4.91
N SER A 60 -0.99 -15.60 3.92
CA SER A 60 -1.08 -16.99 3.49
C SER A 60 0.07 -17.34 2.54
N GLU A 61 1.04 -18.09 3.04
CA GLU A 61 2.15 -18.61 2.24
C GLU A 61 1.64 -19.54 1.14
N LEU A 62 2.09 -19.28 -0.09
CA LEU A 62 1.83 -20.14 -1.25
C LEU A 62 2.99 -21.11 -1.51
N SER A 63 4.23 -20.65 -1.38
CA SER A 63 5.43 -21.45 -1.62
C SER A 63 6.63 -20.92 -0.87
N PHE A 64 7.41 -21.82 -0.29
CA PHE A 64 8.65 -21.49 0.39
C PHE A 64 9.75 -22.51 0.11
N ARG A 65 10.97 -22.00 -0.06
CA ARG A 65 12.20 -22.80 -0.13
C ARG A 65 13.33 -22.01 0.51
N ASN A 66 14.15 -22.68 1.30
CA ASN A 66 15.41 -22.11 1.79
C ASN A 66 16.46 -23.22 1.92
N ASP A 67 17.29 -23.39 0.89
CA ASP A 67 18.44 -24.29 0.92
C ASP A 67 19.74 -23.56 0.55
N GLU A 68 20.84 -24.30 0.49
CA GLU A 68 22.17 -23.74 0.19
C GLU A 68 22.27 -23.13 -1.21
N THR A 69 21.46 -23.59 -2.17
CA THR A 69 21.54 -23.14 -3.56
C THR A 69 20.66 -21.92 -3.82
N PHE A 70 19.45 -21.90 -3.26
CA PHE A 70 18.51 -20.81 -3.52
C PHE A 70 17.44 -20.70 -2.43
N GLY A 71 16.90 -19.49 -2.25
CA GLY A 71 15.83 -19.21 -1.30
C GLY A 71 14.73 -18.37 -1.92
N TRP A 72 13.47 -18.78 -1.75
CA TRP A 72 12.31 -17.98 -2.12
C TRP A 72 11.16 -18.13 -1.13
N LEU A 73 10.31 -17.12 -1.11
CA LEU A 73 9.08 -17.06 -0.33
C LEU A 73 8.01 -16.34 -1.16
N VAL A 74 6.83 -16.93 -1.27
CA VAL A 74 5.75 -16.46 -2.12
C VAL A 74 4.46 -16.39 -1.33
N TYR A 75 3.79 -15.25 -1.37
CA TYR A 75 2.43 -15.07 -0.85
C TYR A 75 1.47 -14.79 -2.00
N ASP A 76 0.29 -15.41 -1.95
CA ASP A 76 -0.83 -15.06 -2.83
C ASP A 76 -1.62 -13.90 -2.23
N THR A 77 -1.91 -12.90 -3.05
CA THR A 77 -2.63 -11.68 -2.69
C THR A 77 -3.67 -11.37 -3.75
N GLU A 78 -4.67 -12.25 -3.86
CA GLU A 78 -5.85 -12.13 -4.74
C GLU A 78 -5.50 -11.83 -6.21
N GLY A 79 -4.76 -12.75 -6.84
CA GLY A 79 -4.40 -12.61 -8.25
C GLY A 79 -3.17 -11.74 -8.51
N PHE A 80 -2.50 -11.33 -7.44
CA PHE A 80 -1.15 -10.80 -7.43
C PHE A 80 -0.30 -11.68 -6.50
N GLN A 81 1.02 -11.73 -6.71
CA GLN A 81 1.94 -12.46 -5.85
C GLN A 81 3.07 -11.57 -5.39
N LEU A 82 3.29 -11.58 -4.08
CA LEU A 82 4.44 -10.95 -3.45
C LEU A 82 5.53 -12.00 -3.27
N MET A 83 6.67 -11.81 -3.93
CA MET A 83 7.74 -12.80 -3.99
C MET A 83 9.05 -12.22 -3.45
N PHE A 84 9.61 -12.89 -2.46
CA PHE A 84 10.92 -12.59 -1.89
C PHE A 84 11.93 -13.64 -2.35
N PHE A 85 13.12 -13.19 -2.75
CA PHE A 85 14.23 -14.07 -3.10
C PHE A 85 15.45 -13.73 -2.26
N ARG A 86 16.13 -14.76 -1.75
CA ARG A 86 17.39 -14.58 -1.05
C ARG A 86 18.44 -14.13 -2.06
N TRP A 87 19.13 -13.03 -1.78
CA TRP A 87 20.28 -12.59 -2.55
C TRP A 87 21.58 -13.23 -2.00
N ASP A 88 22.56 -13.46 -2.86
CA ASP A 88 23.80 -14.18 -2.47
C ASP A 88 24.76 -13.32 -1.64
N THR A 89 24.70 -12.00 -1.79
CA THR A 89 25.48 -11.05 -0.98
C THR A 89 24.59 -10.27 -0.03
N GLU A 90 25.14 -9.91 1.12
CA GLU A 90 24.40 -9.07 2.07
C GLU A 90 24.03 -7.72 1.43
N MET A 91 22.74 -7.44 1.45
CA MET A 91 22.16 -6.18 0.98
C MET A 91 21.99 -5.22 2.16
N PRO A 92 22.10 -3.90 1.92
CA PRO A 92 21.79 -2.91 2.95
C PRO A 92 20.31 -2.97 3.33
N VAL A 93 20.04 -2.91 4.64
CA VAL A 93 18.68 -2.71 5.17
C VAL A 93 18.34 -1.23 5.08
N GLU A 94 17.22 -0.90 4.44
CA GLU A 94 16.82 0.50 4.24
C GLU A 94 16.40 1.16 5.56
N GLN A 95 17.04 2.29 5.89
CA GLN A 95 16.82 2.98 7.16
C GLN A 95 15.78 4.09 7.05
N ARG A 96 15.53 4.62 5.85
CA ARG A 96 14.55 5.67 5.60
C ARG A 96 13.15 5.12 5.42
N TRP A 97 12.14 5.96 5.59
CA TRP A 97 10.76 5.64 5.25
C TRP A 97 10.50 5.94 3.78
N ALA A 98 9.71 5.11 3.12
CA ALA A 98 9.17 5.49 1.82
C ALA A 98 8.14 6.61 2.02
N TRP A 99 8.08 7.54 1.06
CA TRP A 99 6.99 8.50 0.99
C TRP A 99 5.70 7.78 0.59
N GLN A 100 4.62 7.94 1.36
CA GLN A 100 3.33 7.30 1.12
C GLN A 100 2.18 8.32 1.05
N PRO A 101 1.25 8.19 0.10
CA PRO A 101 0.03 8.99 0.09
C PRO A 101 -0.77 8.79 1.37
N GLY A 102 -1.09 9.87 2.09
CA GLY A 102 -1.87 9.80 3.34
C GLY A 102 -1.04 9.61 4.61
N ASP A 103 0.27 9.37 4.47
CA ASP A 103 1.25 9.39 5.56
C ASP A 103 2.38 10.36 5.18
N PHE A 104 2.06 11.66 5.25
CA PHE A 104 2.98 12.71 4.85
C PHE A 104 4.09 12.87 5.87
N ARG A 105 5.26 12.33 5.52
CA ARG A 105 6.48 12.45 6.30
C ARG A 105 7.46 13.39 5.61
N GLU A 106 7.98 14.37 6.36
CA GLU A 106 9.01 15.29 5.85
C GLU A 106 10.32 14.56 5.49
N ASP A 107 10.60 13.45 6.17
CA ASP A 107 11.77 12.58 5.94
C ASP A 107 11.52 11.44 4.94
N GLY A 108 10.38 11.45 4.25
CA GLY A 108 10.01 10.42 3.27
C GLY A 108 10.93 10.41 2.05
N ALA A 109 11.45 9.24 1.70
CA ALA A 109 12.30 9.01 0.53
C ALA A 109 11.49 8.44 -0.65
N PRO A 110 11.91 8.67 -1.92
CA PRO A 110 11.25 8.13 -3.11
C PRO A 110 11.57 6.64 -3.30
N LEU A 111 11.08 5.83 -2.36
CA LEU A 111 11.25 4.39 -2.30
C LEU A 111 9.94 3.68 -2.65
N MET A 112 10.04 2.44 -3.10
CA MET A 112 8.86 1.61 -3.27
C MET A 112 8.29 1.24 -1.91
N SER A 113 6.97 1.31 -1.79
CA SER A 113 6.19 0.80 -0.66
C SER A 113 4.91 0.21 -1.20
N PHE A 114 4.25 -0.61 -0.39
CA PHE A 114 2.97 -1.21 -0.73
C PHE A 114 2.08 -1.30 0.51
N SER A 115 0.79 -1.48 0.28
CA SER A 115 -0.22 -1.54 1.33
C SER A 115 -0.83 -2.93 1.39
N LEU A 116 -1.15 -3.38 2.60
CA LEU A 116 -1.84 -4.64 2.90
C LEU A 116 -3.17 -4.29 3.57
N GLU A 117 -4.26 -4.67 2.92
CA GLU A 117 -5.60 -4.52 3.47
C GLU A 117 -5.93 -5.67 4.41
N TYR A 118 -6.54 -5.34 5.54
CA TYR A 118 -7.12 -6.29 6.47
C TYR A 118 -8.61 -5.98 6.67
N PRO A 119 -9.44 -6.99 6.97
CA PRO A 119 -10.75 -6.75 7.54
C PRO A 119 -10.65 -5.92 8.82
N GLU A 120 -11.59 -5.00 9.02
CA GLU A 120 -11.58 -4.07 10.15
C GLU A 120 -11.52 -4.79 11.51
N ASP A 121 -12.23 -5.91 11.63
CA ASP A 121 -12.26 -6.75 12.82
C ASP A 121 -10.98 -7.55 13.07
N GLU A 122 -10.12 -7.71 12.05
CA GLU A 122 -8.85 -8.43 12.14
C GLU A 122 -7.65 -7.49 12.37
N LEU A 123 -7.75 -6.23 11.93
CA LEU A 123 -6.63 -5.27 12.00
C LEU A 123 -6.08 -5.12 13.43
N LYS A 124 -6.94 -5.11 14.45
CA LYS A 124 -6.52 -5.03 15.86
C LYS A 124 -5.59 -6.17 16.28
N ALA A 125 -5.87 -7.40 15.84
CA ALA A 125 -5.05 -8.55 16.16
C ALA A 125 -3.68 -8.45 15.47
N VAL A 126 -3.64 -7.97 14.22
CA VAL A 126 -2.40 -7.71 13.49
C VAL A 126 -1.58 -6.63 14.19
N VAL A 127 -2.21 -5.53 14.59
CA VAL A 127 -1.54 -4.42 15.30
C VAL A 127 -0.86 -4.93 16.58
N LYS A 128 -1.56 -5.76 17.35
CA LYS A 128 -0.99 -6.39 18.54
C LYS A 128 0.24 -7.25 18.20
N ARG A 129 0.14 -8.14 17.20
CA ARG A 129 1.27 -9.00 16.79
C ARG A 129 2.50 -8.19 16.37
N VAL A 130 2.31 -7.13 15.58
CA VAL A 130 3.39 -6.23 15.13
C VAL A 130 4.08 -5.53 16.31
N ARG A 131 3.31 -5.09 17.31
CA ARG A 131 3.90 -4.51 18.53
C ARG A 131 4.70 -5.56 19.31
N GLU A 132 4.15 -6.75 19.48
CA GLU A 132 4.80 -7.84 20.21
C GLU A 132 6.07 -8.36 19.49
N SER A 133 6.13 -8.25 18.16
CA SER A 133 7.31 -8.62 17.39
C SER A 133 8.46 -7.60 17.49
N GLY A 134 8.19 -6.39 18.01
CA GLY A 134 9.17 -5.30 18.05
C GLY A 134 9.50 -4.72 16.68
N ALA A 135 8.62 -4.85 15.69
CA ALA A 135 8.83 -4.28 14.38
C ALA A 135 8.90 -2.74 14.46
N THR A 136 9.72 -2.13 13.61
CA THR A 136 9.82 -0.66 13.55
C THR A 136 8.55 -0.08 12.95
N THR A 137 7.91 0.84 13.67
CA THR A 137 6.66 1.49 13.25
C THR A 137 6.85 3.00 13.12
N ALA A 138 6.09 3.63 12.22
CA ALA A 138 6.15 5.07 11.97
C ALA A 138 5.50 5.90 13.10
N THR A 139 4.48 5.31 13.74
CA THR A 139 3.71 5.82 14.88
C THR A 139 3.44 4.67 15.86
N GLU A 140 3.06 4.97 17.10
CA GLU A 140 2.77 3.93 18.13
C GLU A 140 1.50 3.11 17.81
N THR A 141 0.52 3.74 17.16
CA THR A 141 -0.78 3.17 16.81
C THR A 141 -1.15 3.53 15.37
N PRO A 142 -2.08 2.78 14.74
CA PRO A 142 -2.71 3.21 13.50
C PRO A 142 -3.32 4.61 13.61
N THR A 143 -3.27 5.36 12.52
CA THR A 143 -3.81 6.71 12.43
C THR A 143 -4.94 6.80 11.41
N TRP A 144 -5.85 7.75 11.61
CA TRP A 144 -6.91 8.03 10.65
C TRP A 144 -6.33 8.77 9.44
N ARG A 145 -6.30 8.13 8.28
CA ARG A 145 -5.66 8.65 7.06
C ARG A 145 -6.69 9.08 6.04
N GLN A 146 -6.36 10.18 5.35
CA GLN A 146 -7.14 10.74 4.24
C GLN A 146 -8.64 10.86 4.52
N MET A 147 -9.02 11.08 5.78
CA MET A 147 -10.41 11.17 6.24
C MET A 147 -11.27 9.95 5.85
N SER A 148 -10.70 8.74 5.75
CA SER A 148 -11.43 7.60 5.19
C SER A 148 -11.08 6.20 5.72
N TYR A 149 -9.86 5.98 6.23
CA TYR A 149 -9.44 4.64 6.66
C TYR A 149 -8.43 4.67 7.82
N TRP A 150 -8.28 3.53 8.50
CA TRP A 150 -7.18 3.31 9.44
C TRP A 150 -5.95 2.83 8.69
N GLY A 151 -4.83 3.52 8.85
CA GLY A 151 -3.55 3.12 8.24
C GLY A 151 -2.39 3.18 9.22
N TRP A 152 -1.44 2.28 9.06
CA TRP A 152 -0.27 2.19 9.92
C TRP A 152 0.97 1.74 9.15
N SER A 153 1.98 2.61 9.09
CA SER A 153 3.21 2.33 8.36
C SER A 153 4.23 1.63 9.26
N ILE A 154 4.76 0.52 8.78
CA ILE A 154 5.74 -0.32 9.48
C ILE A 154 6.90 -0.67 8.54
N LYS A 155 7.99 -1.20 9.09
CA LYS A 155 9.07 -1.78 8.31
C LYS A 155 9.07 -3.29 8.36
N ASP A 156 9.36 -3.89 7.21
CA ASP A 156 9.78 -5.29 7.14
C ASP A 156 11.25 -5.46 7.54
N PRO A 157 11.76 -6.70 7.63
CA PRO A 157 13.15 -6.96 8.01
C PRO A 157 14.22 -6.38 7.08
N MET A 158 13.88 -6.08 5.81
CA MET A 158 14.76 -5.41 4.86
C MET A 158 14.61 -3.88 4.89
N GLY A 159 13.74 -3.36 5.75
CA GLY A 159 13.50 -1.94 5.92
C GLY A 159 12.49 -1.37 4.92
N ASN A 160 11.84 -2.20 4.12
CA ASN A 160 10.79 -1.75 3.20
C ASN A 160 9.61 -1.21 4.00
N THR A 161 9.07 -0.07 3.56
CA THR A 161 7.87 0.50 4.18
C THR A 161 6.63 -0.24 3.68
N ILE A 162 5.84 -0.73 4.62
CA ILE A 162 4.54 -1.37 4.36
C ILE A 162 3.47 -0.56 5.10
N GLU A 163 2.36 -0.26 4.44
CA GLU A 163 1.16 0.22 5.12
C GLU A 163 0.23 -0.95 5.44
N LEU A 164 -0.14 -1.11 6.70
CA LEU A 164 -1.27 -1.96 7.10
C LEU A 164 -2.50 -1.07 7.17
N PHE A 165 -3.58 -1.41 6.47
CA PHE A 165 -4.78 -0.60 6.49
C PHE A 165 -6.07 -1.40 6.53
N SER A 166 -7.14 -0.73 6.92
CA SER A 166 -8.50 -1.24 6.81
C SER A 166 -9.45 -0.11 6.43
N SER A 167 -10.30 -0.39 5.44
CA SER A 167 -11.55 0.34 5.24
C SER A 167 -12.44 0.17 6.48
N VAL A 168 -13.18 1.20 6.87
CA VAL A 168 -14.15 1.11 7.98
C VAL A 168 -15.53 0.73 7.48
N LYS A 169 -16.26 -0.06 8.27
CA LYS A 169 -17.67 -0.40 8.02
C LYS A 169 -18.57 0.83 8.13
N GLU A 170 -18.25 1.75 9.04
CA GLU A 170 -18.97 3.01 9.25
C GLU A 170 -18.01 4.20 9.25
N GLN A 171 -18.28 5.17 8.38
CA GLN A 171 -17.50 6.40 8.30
C GLN A 171 -17.82 7.32 9.49
N PRO A 172 -16.81 7.93 10.14
CA PRO A 172 -17.01 8.98 11.14
C PRO A 172 -17.83 10.15 10.58
N GLN A 173 -18.44 10.95 11.48
CA GLN A 173 -19.16 12.13 11.02
C GLN A 173 -18.18 13.13 10.39
N GLN A 174 -18.68 13.94 9.44
CA GLN A 174 -17.84 14.90 8.75
C GLN A 174 -17.21 15.89 9.74
N GLY A 175 -15.87 15.92 9.77
CA GLY A 175 -15.09 16.77 10.66
C GLY A 175 -14.62 16.08 11.95
N GLU A 176 -14.99 14.83 12.18
CA GLU A 176 -14.45 14.01 13.25
C GLU A 176 -13.19 13.26 12.79
N THR A 177 -12.14 13.29 13.62
CA THR A 177 -11.00 12.40 13.51
C THR A 177 -11.14 11.35 14.60
N PRO A 178 -11.49 10.10 14.27
CA PRO A 178 -11.60 9.06 15.28
C PRO A 178 -10.23 8.78 15.91
N GLU A 179 -10.24 8.32 17.16
CA GLU A 179 -9.05 7.85 17.86
C GLU A 179 -8.96 6.32 17.79
N TRP A 180 -7.75 5.82 17.57
CA TRP A 180 -7.51 4.38 17.61
C TRP A 180 -7.75 3.86 19.02
N LYS A 181 -8.55 2.80 19.15
CA LYS A 181 -8.82 2.12 20.41
C LYS A 181 -8.31 0.71 20.31
N ASP A 182 -7.40 0.33 21.21
CA ASP A 182 -6.91 -1.05 21.33
C ASP A 182 -8.07 -2.02 21.62
#